data_AF-A0A2I6SW84-F1
#
_entry.id   AF-A0A2I6SW84-F1
#
_cell.length_a   1.000
_cell.length_b   1.000
_cell.length_c   1.000
_cell.angle_alpha   90.00
_cell.angle_beta   90.00
_cell.angle_gamma   90.00
#
_symmetry.space_group_name_H-M   'P 1'
#
loop_
_entity.id
_entity.type
_entity.pdbx_description
1 polymer ?
#
loop_
_entity_poly.entity_id
_entity_poly.type
_entity_poly.pdbx_seq_one_letter_code
_entity_poly.pdbx_strand_id
1 'polypeptide(L)' 'MVASEPKIYPLMIVRILKQQTTRELLRLFPQHLIKHFWNEKTFFTDGYFVSNIGEVSSETLKKYIQKQG' A
#
# COMPACT_ATOMS: atom_id res chain seq x y z
N MET A 1 -5.12 -6.81 0.53
CA MET A 1 -6.07 -5.69 0.35
C MET A 1 -5.89 -4.73 1.52
N VAL A 2 -5.78 -3.43 1.28
CA VAL A 2 -5.62 -2.41 2.35
C VAL A 2 -6.87 -1.53 2.35
N ALA A 3 -7.52 -1.40 3.51
CA ALA A 3 -8.57 -0.43 3.73
C ALA A 3 -7.96 0.79 4.44
N SER A 4 -8.28 1.99 3.96
CA SER A 4 -7.82 3.24 4.56
C SER A 4 -8.91 4.29 4.50
N GLU A 5 -8.81 5.29 5.37
CA GLU A 5 -9.64 6.48 5.22
C GLU A 5 -9.33 7.21 3.90
N PRO A 6 -10.33 7.81 3.23
CA PRO A 6 -10.14 8.52 1.95
C PRO A 6 -9.12 9.66 2.00
N LYS A 7 -8.83 10.18 3.21
CA LYS A 7 -7.88 11.28 3.44
C LYS A 7 -6.42 10.84 3.35
N ILE A 8 -6.16 9.53 3.33
CA ILE A 8 -4.81 8.99 3.26
C ILE A 8 -4.43 8.76 1.80
N TYR A 9 -3.33 9.38 1.37
CA TYR A 9 -2.80 9.20 0.02
C TYR A 9 -2.27 7.76 -0.15
N PRO A 10 -2.64 7.04 -1.23
CA PRO A 10 -2.16 5.68 -1.47
C PRO A 10 -0.63 5.57 -1.53
N LEU A 11 0.04 6.61 -2.05
CA LEU A 11 1.51 6.70 -2.06
C LEU A 11 2.10 6.61 -0.65
N MET A 12 1.47 7.27 0.33
CA MET A 12 1.94 7.26 1.72
C MET A 12 1.84 5.86 2.33
N ILE A 13 0.73 5.17 2.08
CA ILE A 13 0.50 3.79 2.53
C ILE A 13 1.59 2.88 1.95
N VAL A 14 1.78 2.92 0.63
CA VAL A 14 2.78 2.10 -0.06
C VAL A 14 4.19 2.40 0.46
N ARG A 15 4.53 3.67 0.66
CA ARG A 15 5.84 4.08 1.19
C ARG A 15 6.10 3.51 2.58
N ILE A 16 5.14 3.63 3.49
CA ILE A 16 5.25 3.12 4.86
C ILE A 16 5.43 1.60 4.85
N LEU A 17 4.59 0.89 4.09
CA LEU A 17 4.66 -0.58 3.99
C LEU A 17 6.02 -1.03 3.44
N LYS A 18 6.45 -0.46 2.29
CA LYS A 18 7.75 -0.81 1.68
C LYS A 18 8.91 -0.54 2.64
N GLN A 19 8.89 0.61 3.34
CA GLN A 19 9.95 0.99 4.26
C GLN A 19 10.01 0.08 5.50
N GLN A 20 8.88 -0.15 6.15
CA GLN A 20 8.82 -0.99 7.35
C GLN A 20 9.21 -2.44 7.03
N THR A 21 8.66 -3.00 5.95
CA THR A 21 9.00 -4.36 5.53
C THR A 21 10.48 -4.49 5.17
N THR A 22 11.04 -3.55 4.41
CA THR A 22 12.48 -3.58 4.07
C THR A 22 13.35 -3.53 5.32
N ARG A 23 13.02 -2.67 6.28
CA ARG A 23 13.75 -2.55 7.55
C ARG A 23 13.72 -3.85 8.36
N GLU A 24 12.54 -4.46 8.52
CA GLU A 24 12.41 -5.69 9.30
C GLU A 24 13.08 -6.88 8.60
N LEU A 25 12.97 -6.96 7.28
CA LEU A 25 13.68 -8.00 6.50
C LEU A 25 15.20 -7.86 6.64
N LEU A 26 15.75 -6.65 6.54
CA LEU A 26 17.18 -6.40 6.75
C LEU A 26 17.65 -6.79 8.15
N ARG A 27 16.78 -6.64 9.17
CA ARG A 27 17.07 -7.05 10.54
C ARG A 27 17.05 -8.57 10.71
N LEU A 28 16.06 -9.24 10.13
CA LEU A 28 15.86 -10.68 10.29
C LEU A 28 16.79 -11.52 9.43
N PHE A 29 17.13 -11.03 8.22
CA PHE A 29 17.87 -11.79 7.20
C PHE A 29 19.01 -10.99 6.55
N PRO A 30 19.90 -10.35 7.33
CA PRO A 30 20.92 -9.43 6.79
C PRO A 30 21.85 -10.11 5.77
N GLN A 31 22.32 -11.31 6.07
CA GLN A 31 23.28 -12.02 5.20
C GLN A 31 22.66 -12.42 3.86
N HIS A 32 21.40 -12.88 3.87
CA HIS A 32 20.69 -13.25 2.65
C HIS A 32 20.41 -12.04 1.76
N LEU A 33 19.94 -10.94 2.36
CA LEU A 33 19.61 -9.74 1.59
C LEU A 33 20.85 -9.12 0.96
N ILE A 34 21.94 -8.98 1.72
CA ILE A 34 23.21 -8.44 1.21
C ILE A 34 23.72 -9.28 0.03
N LYS A 35 23.68 -10.61 0.14
CA LYS A 35 24.13 -11.53 -0.91
C LYS A 35 23.30 -11.45 -2.20
N HIS A 36 21.98 -11.32 -2.08
CA HIS A 36 21.07 -11.42 -3.22
C HIS A 36 20.65 -10.07 -3.82
N PHE A 37 20.81 -8.99 -3.08
CA PHE A 37 20.44 -7.63 -3.48
C PHE A 37 21.67 -6.72 -3.64
N TRP A 38 22.82 -7.29 -4.03
CA TRP A 38 24.04 -6.52 -4.39
C TRP A 38 24.51 -5.54 -3.31
N ASN A 39 24.42 -5.93 -2.03
CA ASN A 39 24.68 -5.07 -0.86
C ASN A 39 23.75 -3.84 -0.73
N GLU A 40 22.73 -3.69 -1.57
CA GLU A 40 21.75 -2.62 -1.44
C GLU A 40 20.81 -2.88 -0.25
N LYS A 41 20.46 -1.81 0.47
CA LYS A 41 19.46 -1.85 1.55
C LYS A 41 18.05 -1.66 1.00
N THR A 42 17.74 -2.32 -0.09
CA THR A 42 16.42 -2.31 -0.72
C THR A 42 15.87 -3.72 -0.83
N PHE A 43 14.54 -3.83 -0.83
CA PHE A 43 13.85 -5.09 -1.07
C PHE A 43 12.82 -4.97 -2.20
N PHE A 44 12.25 -3.80 -2.38
CA PHE A 44 11.26 -3.54 -3.42
C PHE A 44 11.85 -2.66 -4.52
N THR A 45 11.35 -2.81 -5.74
CA THR A 45 11.61 -1.88 -6.84
C THR A 45 11.02 -0.50 -6.55
N ASP A 46 11.44 0.56 -7.25
CA ASP A 46 10.89 1.91 -7.05
C ASP A 46 9.40 2.00 -7.38
N GLY A 47 8.96 1.25 -8.40
CA GLY A 47 7.58 1.21 -8.84
C GLY A 47 6.59 0.64 -7.81
N TYR A 48 5.31 0.98 -8.01
CA TYR A 48 4.16 0.38 -7.35
C TYR A 48 2.91 0.55 -8.22
N PHE A 49 1.91 -0.31 -8.03
CA PHE A 49 0.60 -0.21 -8.68
C PHE A 49 -0.49 -0.18 -7.62
N VAL A 50 -1.48 0.68 -7.79
CA VAL A 50 -2.67 0.79 -6.92
C VAL A 50 -3.91 0.91 -7.79
N SER A 51 -4.96 0.18 -7.40
CA SER A 51 -6.29 0.28 -7.98
C SER A 51 -7.33 0.23 -6.85
N ASN A 52 -8.45 0.92 -7.05
CA ASN A 52 -9.57 0.93 -6.13
C ASN A 52 -10.41 -0.34 -6.31
N ILE A 53 -10.84 -0.92 -5.19
CA ILE A 53 -11.79 -2.02 -5.18
C ILE A 53 -13.09 -1.44 -4.63
N GLY A 54 -14.07 -1.22 -5.51
CA GLY A 54 -15.36 -0.67 -5.12
C GLY A 54 -16.42 -0.88 -6.19
N GLU A 55 -17.32 -1.81 -5.96
CA GLU A 55 -18.61 -1.85 -6.64
C GLU A 55 -19.61 -1.12 -5.73
N VAL A 56 -19.90 0.14 -6.02
CA VAL A 56 -20.96 0.86 -5.31
C VAL A 56 -22.27 0.49 -5.97
N SER A 57 -23.16 -0.21 -5.25
CA SER A 57 -24.47 -0.56 -5.80
C SER A 57 -25.26 0.71 -6.14
N SER A 58 -25.99 0.71 -7.26
CA SER A 58 -26.81 1.86 -7.69
C SER A 58 -27.82 2.28 -6.60
N GLU A 59 -28.28 1.32 -5.79
CA GLU A 59 -29.15 1.58 -4.64
C GLU A 59 -28.45 2.40 -3.55
N THR A 60 -27.19 2.08 -3.24
CA THR A 60 -26.38 2.83 -2.27
C THR A 60 -26.13 4.26 -2.74
N LEU A 61 -25.81 4.43 -4.03
CA LEU A 61 -25.67 5.74 -4.68
C LEU A 61 -26.96 6.56 -4.59
N LYS A 62 -28.11 5.95 -4.93
CA LYS A 62 -29.41 6.62 -4.88
C LYS A 62 -29.79 7.05 -3.46
N LYS A 63 -29.60 6.18 -2.47
CA LYS A 63 -29.83 6.50 -1.05
C LYS A 63 -28.93 7.63 -0.55
N TYR A 64 -27.67 7.68 -0.99
CA TYR A 64 -26.75 8.75 -0.64
C TYR A 64 -27.24 10.10 -1.20
N ILE A 65 -27.59 10.17 -2.50
CA ILE A 65 -28.07 11.39 -3.15
C ILE A 65 -29.36 11.90 -2.49
N GLN A 66 -30.31 11.01 -2.20
CA GLN A 66 -31.59 11.37 -1.56
C GLN A 66 -31.44 11.92 -0.13
N LYS A 67 -30.38 11.56 0.60
CA LYS A 67 -30.11 12.04 1.96
C LYS A 67 -29.30 13.33 2.01
N GLN A 68 -28.82 13.83 0.88
CA GLN A 68 -28.01 15.05 0.78
C GLN A 68 -28.79 16.27 0.27
N GLY A 69 -30.04 16.07 -0.19
CA GLY A 69 -31.00 17.15 -0.43
C GLY A 69 -31.85 17.40 0.81
#